data_AF-A0A4V5PQ20-F1
#
_entry.id   AF-A0A4V5PQ20-F1
#
_cell.length_a   1.000
_cell.length_b   1.000
_cell.length_c   1.000
_cell.angle_alpha   90.00
_cell.angle_beta   90.00
_cell.angle_gamma   90.00
#
_symmetry.space_group_name_H-M   'P 1'
#
loop_
_entity.id
_entity.type
_entity.pdbx_description
1 polymer ?
#
loop_
_entity_poly.entity_id
_entity_poly.type
_entity_poly.pdbx_seq_one_letter_code
_entity_poly.pdbx_strand_id
1 'polypeptide(L)'
;MSPGRLSPFPKRKSSTKLRAQRPGSIAPPRASVPPPLLDPASELSAVLAELSPHGVAALLAHARKLRDDERRRGASPPLIVLSPRDFAARVVQAASDLIVARDDGRMFIASLFRSLEERGETSGLGLAEFKNRLLMAHQAGLLVLSRFEPHERADAATVTASEIRHLGATFHLVLVRRPKSEGSK
;
A
#
# COMPACT_ATOMS: atom_id res chain seq x y z
N MET A 1 53.00 -39.03 -1.66
CA MET A 1 52.84 -39.95 -2.81
C MET A 1 51.47 -39.68 -3.44
N SER A 2 51.44 -39.07 -4.64
CA SER A 2 50.28 -39.16 -5.54
C SER A 2 50.33 -40.50 -6.29
N PRO A 3 49.17 -41.03 -6.71
CA PRO A 3 48.77 -40.95 -8.12
C PRO A 3 47.26 -40.65 -8.26
N GLY A 4 46.68 -40.05 -9.30
CA GLY A 4 47.00 -40.08 -10.72
C GLY A 4 46.10 -41.08 -11.45
N ARG A 5 45.08 -40.59 -12.20
CA ARG A 5 44.39 -41.18 -13.40
C ARG A 5 43.09 -40.36 -13.66
N LEU A 6 42.91 -39.53 -14.69
CA LEU A 6 42.91 -39.70 -16.17
C LEU A 6 41.87 -40.72 -16.69
N SER A 7 40.68 -40.23 -17.12
CA SER A 7 40.17 -40.15 -18.53
C SER A 7 39.13 -41.25 -18.83
N PRO A 8 38.36 -41.28 -19.95
CA PRO A 8 38.19 -40.34 -21.09
C PRO A 8 36.72 -40.05 -21.50
N PHE A 9 36.46 -38.98 -22.26
CA PHE A 9 35.33 -38.93 -23.20
C PHE A 9 35.84 -38.60 -24.62
N PRO A 10 35.27 -39.20 -25.68
CA PRO A 10 35.93 -39.32 -26.98
C PRO A 10 35.62 -38.20 -27.99
N LYS A 11 36.68 -37.89 -28.74
CA LYS A 11 36.86 -37.43 -30.13
C LYS A 11 35.63 -37.25 -31.05
N ARG A 12 35.62 -36.12 -31.79
CA ARG A 12 35.68 -35.97 -33.28
C ARG A 12 35.42 -34.48 -33.65
N LYS A 13 36.37 -33.66 -34.14
CA LYS A 13 36.88 -33.44 -35.53
C LYS A 13 35.76 -33.59 -36.59
N SER A 14 35.40 -32.60 -37.42
CA SER A 14 36.19 -31.93 -38.48
C SER A 14 35.39 -30.71 -39.01
N SER A 15 36.00 -29.53 -39.22
CA SER A 15 36.46 -28.98 -40.51
C SER A 15 35.38 -28.73 -41.56
N THR A 16 35.19 -27.46 -41.99
CA THR A 16 35.16 -27.03 -43.41
C THR A 16 35.24 -25.51 -43.50
N LYS A 17 36.13 -25.05 -44.39
CA LYS A 17 36.52 -23.67 -44.69
C LYS A 17 35.60 -22.99 -45.72
N LEU A 18 35.81 -21.67 -45.84
CA LEU A 18 35.50 -20.77 -46.97
C LEU A 18 34.01 -20.35 -47.01
N ARG A 19 33.68 -19.07 -47.20
CA ARG A 19 34.14 -18.18 -48.27
C ARG A 19 33.70 -16.75 -47.99
N ALA A 20 34.57 -15.79 -48.30
CA ALA A 20 34.27 -14.37 -48.27
C ALA A 20 33.10 -14.00 -49.20
N GLN A 21 32.20 -13.13 -48.74
CA GLN A 21 31.35 -12.30 -49.59
C GLN A 21 31.35 -10.85 -49.09
N ARG A 22 31.37 -9.96 -50.08
CA ARG A 22 31.52 -8.50 -50.04
C ARG A 22 30.46 -7.79 -49.18
N PRO A 23 30.76 -6.58 -48.67
CA PRO A 23 29.77 -5.72 -48.02
C PRO A 23 28.80 -5.18 -49.07
N GLY A 24 27.58 -5.73 -49.09
CA GLY A 24 26.43 -5.08 -49.70
C GLY A 24 25.96 -3.97 -48.77
N SER A 25 25.96 -2.74 -49.28
CA SER A 25 25.39 -1.54 -48.64
C SER A 25 23.94 -1.79 -48.22
N ILE A 26 23.70 -2.02 -46.93
CA ILE A 26 22.36 -1.99 -46.34
C ILE A 26 22.06 -0.52 -46.06
N ALA A 27 21.18 0.06 -46.89
CA ALA A 27 20.56 1.34 -46.57
C ALA A 27 19.88 1.25 -45.19
N PRO A 28 19.96 2.28 -44.33
CA PRO A 28 19.33 2.23 -43.02
C PRO A 28 17.82 2.01 -43.20
N PRO A 29 17.17 1.18 -42.35
CA PRO A 29 15.73 1.09 -42.35
C PRO A 29 15.17 2.49 -42.11
N ARG A 30 14.30 2.95 -43.01
CA ARG A 30 13.47 4.15 -42.83
C ARG A 30 12.96 4.12 -41.39
N ALA A 31 13.34 5.13 -40.61
CA ALA A 31 12.82 5.34 -39.28
C ALA A 31 11.29 5.24 -39.37
N SER A 32 10.74 4.21 -38.73
CA SER A 32 9.33 4.13 -38.42
C SER A 32 9.00 5.44 -37.70
N VAL A 33 8.21 6.31 -38.34
CA VAL A 33 7.66 7.48 -37.66
C VAL A 33 6.91 6.91 -36.46
N PRO A 34 7.32 7.23 -35.21
CA PRO A 34 6.55 6.79 -34.05
C PRO A 34 5.14 7.37 -34.19
N PRO A 35 4.07 6.63 -33.82
CA PRO A 35 2.74 7.22 -33.77
C PRO A 35 2.82 8.50 -32.92
N PRO A 36 2.10 9.57 -33.30
CA PRO A 36 2.10 10.79 -32.49
C PRO A 36 1.74 10.40 -31.07
N LEU A 37 2.66 10.69 -30.15
CA LEU A 37 2.37 10.63 -28.73
C LEU A 37 1.18 11.57 -28.53
N LEU A 38 0.00 11.00 -28.29
CA LEU A 38 -1.19 11.76 -27.95
C LEU A 38 -0.79 12.64 -26.78
N ASP A 39 -0.82 13.96 -26.98
CA ASP A 39 -0.54 14.90 -25.91
C ASP A 39 -1.75 14.87 -24.98
N PRO A 40 -1.63 14.29 -23.77
CA PRO A 40 -2.75 14.16 -22.87
C PRO A 40 -3.34 15.53 -22.49
N ALA A 41 -2.53 16.60 -22.54
CA ALA A 41 -3.02 17.95 -22.29
C ALA A 41 -3.99 18.43 -23.39
N SER A 42 -3.71 18.06 -24.65
CA SER A 42 -4.51 18.43 -25.80
C SER A 42 -5.84 17.66 -25.84
N GLU A 43 -5.84 16.37 -25.49
CA GLU A 43 -7.09 15.57 -25.39
C GLU A 43 -7.98 16.05 -24.24
N LEU A 44 -7.40 16.31 -23.06
CA LEU A 44 -8.15 16.85 -21.93
C LEU A 44 -8.75 18.22 -22.26
N SER A 45 -8.04 19.06 -23.01
CA SER A 45 -8.55 20.36 -23.43
C SER A 45 -9.76 20.25 -24.36
N ALA A 46 -9.75 19.27 -25.29
CA ALA A 46 -10.88 19.01 -26.17
C ALA A 46 -12.11 18.53 -25.38
N VAL A 47 -11.93 17.60 -24.44
CA VAL A 47 -13.02 17.12 -23.56
C VAL A 47 -13.57 18.25 -22.69
N LEU A 48 -12.71 19.10 -22.13
CA LEU A 48 -13.13 20.26 -21.34
C LEU A 48 -13.93 21.29 -22.16
N ALA A 49 -13.65 21.42 -23.47
CA ALA A 49 -14.37 22.31 -24.36
C ALA A 49 -15.79 21.82 -24.69
N GLU A 50 -16.04 20.51 -24.62
CA GLU A 50 -17.37 19.91 -24.80
C GLU A 50 -18.24 19.94 -23.55
N LEU A 51 -17.64 20.18 -22.37
CA LEU A 51 -18.38 20.25 -21.11
C LEU A 51 -19.16 21.56 -20.97
N SER A 52 -20.35 21.47 -20.39
CA SER A 52 -21.07 22.65 -19.94
C SER A 52 -20.30 23.38 -18.83
N PRO A 53 -20.53 24.68 -18.62
CA PRO A 53 -19.90 25.43 -17.52
C PRO A 53 -20.10 24.78 -16.14
N HIS A 54 -21.25 24.12 -15.93
CA HIS A 54 -21.53 23.37 -14.70
C HIS A 54 -20.68 22.10 -14.59
N GLY A 55 -20.47 21.38 -15.71
CA GLY A 55 -19.60 20.19 -15.75
C GLY A 55 -18.14 20.53 -15.46
N VAL A 56 -17.63 21.62 -16.02
CA VAL A 56 -16.27 22.12 -15.74
C VAL A 56 -16.14 22.52 -14.26
N ALA A 57 -17.12 23.21 -13.70
CA ALA A 57 -17.11 23.59 -12.28
C ALA A 57 -17.11 22.37 -11.35
N ALA A 58 -17.93 21.35 -11.64
CA ALA A 58 -17.96 20.10 -10.87
C ALA A 58 -16.63 19.35 -10.94
N LEU A 59 -16.01 19.26 -12.12
CA LEU A 59 -14.71 18.61 -12.31
C LEU A 59 -13.60 19.37 -11.57
N LEU A 60 -13.57 20.71 -11.64
CA LEU A 60 -12.60 21.52 -10.89
C LEU A 60 -12.79 21.39 -9.37
N ALA A 61 -14.03 21.34 -8.89
CA ALA A 61 -14.32 21.09 -7.48
C ALA A 61 -13.82 19.71 -7.03
N HIS A 62 -14.03 18.69 -7.87
CA HIS A 62 -13.50 17.35 -7.61
C HIS A 62 -11.96 17.34 -7.63
N ALA A 63 -11.32 17.99 -8.61
CA ALA A 63 -9.86 18.05 -8.70
C ALA A 63 -9.24 18.77 -7.49
N ARG A 64 -9.89 19.85 -6.99
CA ARG A 64 -9.49 20.52 -5.74
C ARG A 64 -9.60 19.59 -4.55
N LYS A 65 -10.74 18.89 -4.41
CA LYS A 65 -10.92 17.90 -3.35
C LYS A 65 -9.85 16.80 -3.41
N LEU A 66 -9.56 16.27 -4.61
CA LEU A 66 -8.54 15.24 -4.80
C LEU A 66 -7.16 15.76 -4.41
N ARG A 67 -6.79 16.97 -4.83
CA ARG A 67 -5.52 17.62 -4.46
C ARG A 67 -5.43 17.90 -2.96
N ASP A 68 -6.52 18.30 -2.32
CA ASP A 68 -6.55 18.52 -0.87
C ASP A 68 -6.47 17.20 -0.11
N ASP A 69 -7.11 16.14 -0.62
CA ASP A 69 -6.99 14.78 -0.11
C ASP A 69 -5.56 14.26 -0.30
N GLU A 70 -4.92 14.50 -1.45
CA GLU A 70 -3.53 14.17 -1.72
C GLU A 70 -2.56 14.98 -0.86
N ARG A 71 -2.84 16.26 -0.59
CA ARG A 71 -2.06 17.06 0.36
C ARG A 71 -2.17 16.52 1.78
N ARG A 72 -3.37 16.06 2.18
CA ARG A 72 -3.57 15.37 3.47
C ARG A 72 -2.83 14.02 3.50
N ARG A 73 -2.80 13.29 2.40
CA ARG A 73 -2.06 12.01 2.23
C ARG A 73 -0.54 12.21 2.22
N GLY A 74 -0.03 13.13 1.41
CA GLY A 74 1.40 13.37 1.17
C GLY A 74 2.13 14.15 2.26
N ALA A 75 1.41 14.83 3.15
CA ALA A 75 1.99 15.44 4.35
C ALA A 75 2.17 14.46 5.51
N SER A 76 1.59 13.25 5.41
CA SER A 76 1.63 12.25 6.47
C SER A 76 2.75 11.24 6.22
N PRO A 77 3.73 11.11 7.13
CA PRO A 77 4.74 10.07 6.99
C PRO A 77 4.07 8.68 6.97
N PRO A 78 4.54 7.73 6.15
CA PRO A 78 3.99 6.39 6.12
C PRO A 78 4.12 5.74 7.50
N LEU A 79 3.16 4.90 7.87
CA LEU A 79 3.08 4.36 9.23
C LEU A 79 4.38 3.66 9.66
N ILE A 80 5.07 3.01 8.72
CA ILE A 80 6.31 2.26 8.97
C ILE A 80 7.46 3.10 9.53
N VAL A 81 7.56 4.39 9.17
CA VAL A 81 8.65 5.25 9.64
C VAL A 81 8.35 5.92 10.98
N LEU A 82 7.09 5.85 11.44
CA LEU A 82 6.67 6.48 12.68
C LEU A 82 7.29 5.79 13.90
N SER A 83 7.57 6.60 14.93
CA SER A 83 7.89 6.10 16.27
C SER A 83 6.70 5.33 16.86
N PRO A 84 6.89 4.44 17.85
CA PRO A 84 5.79 3.70 18.47
C PRO A 84 4.66 4.61 19.00
N ARG A 85 5.02 5.79 19.53
CA ARG A 85 4.07 6.78 20.05
C ARG A 85 3.26 7.43 18.93
N ASP A 86 3.93 7.89 17.88
CA ASP A 86 3.26 8.56 16.76
C ASP A 86 2.42 7.56 15.95
N PHE A 87 2.90 6.33 15.83
CA PHE A 87 2.15 5.21 15.27
C PHE A 87 0.86 4.98 16.06
N ALA A 88 0.95 4.83 17.39
CA ALA A 88 -0.22 4.61 18.24
C ALA A 88 -1.22 5.77 18.15
N ALA A 89 -0.74 7.02 18.22
CA ALA A 89 -1.58 8.20 18.08
C ALA A 89 -2.29 8.24 16.72
N ARG A 90 -1.57 7.93 15.63
CA ARG A 90 -2.15 7.88 14.28
C ARG A 90 -3.20 6.79 14.14
N VAL A 91 -2.94 5.59 14.67
CA VAL A 91 -3.90 4.47 14.67
C VAL A 91 -5.17 4.84 15.44
N VAL A 92 -5.04 5.47 16.61
CA VAL A 92 -6.19 5.91 17.42
C VAL A 92 -6.97 7.02 16.71
N GLN A 93 -6.29 7.98 16.09
CA GLN A 93 -6.94 9.03 15.30
C GLN A 93 -7.70 8.44 14.11
N ALA A 94 -7.04 7.58 13.33
CA ALA A 94 -7.65 6.90 12.20
C ALA A 94 -8.87 6.08 12.60
N ALA A 95 -8.81 5.36 13.73
CA ALA A 95 -9.95 4.62 14.24
C ALA A 95 -11.06 5.57 14.75
N SER A 96 -10.71 6.70 15.35
CA SER A 96 -11.69 7.73 15.78
C SER A 96 -12.47 8.32 14.61
N ASP A 97 -11.78 8.62 13.50
CA ASP A 97 -12.38 9.23 12.31
C ASP A 97 -13.34 8.26 11.61
N LEU A 98 -13.09 6.95 11.71
CA LEU A 98 -13.92 5.91 11.12
C LEU A 98 -15.12 5.52 11.99
N ILE A 99 -14.99 5.61 13.32
CA ILE A 99 -16.09 5.37 14.25
C ILE A 99 -17.00 6.62 14.22
N VAL A 100 -17.86 6.70 13.21
CA VAL A 100 -18.96 7.65 13.14
C VAL A 100 -20.01 7.23 14.18
N ALA A 101 -19.84 7.72 15.41
CA ALA A 101 -20.85 7.82 16.46
C ALA A 101 -21.60 6.55 16.96
N ARG A 102 -21.31 5.32 16.49
CA ARG A 102 -22.16 4.15 16.81
C ARG A 102 -21.53 2.93 17.51
N ASP A 103 -20.22 2.69 17.41
CA ASP A 103 -19.60 1.48 17.97
C ASP A 103 -18.63 1.83 19.11
N ASP A 104 -19.08 1.79 20.37
CA ASP A 104 -18.37 1.69 21.68
C ASP A 104 -16.90 2.15 21.81
N GLY A 105 -16.40 3.03 20.94
CA GLY A 105 -14.97 3.30 20.77
C GLY A 105 -14.15 2.06 20.40
N ARG A 106 -14.68 1.04 19.70
CA ARG A 106 -13.92 -0.19 19.38
C ARG A 106 -13.93 -0.47 17.88
N MET A 107 -12.78 -0.85 17.32
CA MET A 107 -12.65 -1.16 15.89
C MET A 107 -11.81 -2.41 15.64
N PHE A 108 -12.25 -3.24 14.70
CA PHE A 108 -11.50 -4.40 14.23
C PHE A 108 -10.16 -4.01 13.60
N ILE A 109 -9.11 -4.74 13.96
CA ILE A 109 -7.74 -4.51 13.46
C ILE A 109 -7.69 -4.65 11.94
N ALA A 110 -8.35 -5.66 11.36
CA ALA A 110 -8.37 -5.87 9.91
C ALA A 110 -9.10 -4.74 9.18
N SER A 111 -10.25 -4.29 9.70
CA SER A 111 -11.02 -3.19 9.11
C SER A 111 -10.25 -1.87 9.18
N LEU A 112 -9.57 -1.61 10.30
CA LEU A 112 -8.73 -0.43 10.47
C LEU A 112 -7.55 -0.45 9.49
N PHE A 113 -6.88 -1.60 9.37
CA PHE A 113 -5.78 -1.76 8.43
C PHE A 113 -6.23 -1.53 6.99
N ARG A 114 -7.35 -2.13 6.57
CA ARG A 114 -7.90 -1.94 5.22
C ARG A 114 -8.21 -0.48 4.93
N SER A 115 -8.79 0.24 5.89
CA SER A 115 -9.05 1.68 5.73
C SER A 115 -7.76 2.51 5.63
N LEU A 116 -6.72 2.17 6.39
CA LEU A 116 -5.42 2.83 6.29
C LEU A 116 -4.74 2.52 4.94
N GLU A 117 -4.93 1.31 4.42
CA GLU A 117 -4.44 0.88 3.11
C GLU A 117 -5.16 1.58 1.95
N GLU A 118 -6.48 1.68 2.00
CA GLU A 118 -7.29 2.45 1.04
C GLU A 118 -6.87 3.95 0.99
N ARG A 119 -6.34 4.46 2.11
CA ARG A 119 -5.75 5.81 2.20
C ARG A 119 -4.29 5.89 1.77
N GLY A 120 -3.61 4.76 1.56
CA GLY A 120 -2.20 4.67 1.20
C GLY A 120 -1.23 4.83 2.38
N GLU A 121 -1.73 4.85 3.62
CA GLU A 121 -0.92 5.09 4.83
C GLU A 121 -0.08 3.87 5.25
N THR A 122 -0.47 2.68 4.81
CA THR A 122 0.23 1.39 5.06
C THR A 122 1.25 1.05 3.97
N SER A 123 1.63 2.00 3.10
CA SER A 123 2.61 1.74 2.04
C SER A 123 3.91 1.14 2.61
N GLY A 124 4.20 -0.11 2.22
CA GLY A 124 5.35 -0.87 2.72
C GLY A 124 5.17 -1.53 4.09
N LEU A 125 3.98 -1.48 4.70
CA LEU A 125 3.62 -2.10 5.96
C LEU A 125 2.54 -3.17 5.75
N GLY A 126 2.92 -4.44 5.81
CA GLY A 126 1.98 -5.55 5.74
C GLY A 126 1.10 -5.67 6.98
N LEU A 127 0.01 -6.44 6.86
CA LEU A 127 -0.92 -6.66 7.98
C LEU A 127 -0.24 -7.33 9.18
N ALA A 128 0.70 -8.25 8.95
CA ALA A 128 1.43 -8.93 10.01
C ALA A 128 2.34 -7.96 10.78
N GLU A 129 3.08 -7.11 10.07
CA GLU A 129 3.94 -6.08 10.65
C GLU A 129 3.11 -5.03 11.39
N PHE A 130 1.96 -4.65 10.84
CA PHE A 130 1.00 -3.77 11.50
C PHE A 130 0.52 -4.34 12.83
N LYS A 131 0.13 -5.62 12.86
CA LYS A 131 -0.25 -6.34 14.10
C LYS A 131 0.88 -6.37 15.12
N ASN A 132 2.11 -6.64 14.69
CA ASN A 132 3.27 -6.63 15.59
C ASN A 132 3.50 -5.23 16.19
N ARG A 133 3.37 -4.17 15.40
CA ARG A 133 3.50 -2.79 15.89
C ARG A 133 2.36 -2.40 16.83
N LEU A 134 1.13 -2.83 16.56
CA LEU A 134 0.01 -2.67 17.50
C LEU A 134 0.29 -3.36 18.84
N LEU A 135 0.84 -4.57 18.80
CA LEU A 135 1.18 -5.31 20.01
C LEU A 135 2.29 -4.62 20.81
N MET A 136 3.33 -4.11 20.15
CA MET A 136 4.38 -3.33 20.81
C MET A 136 3.83 -2.05 21.46
N ALA A 137 2.95 -1.33 20.76
CA ALA A 137 2.30 -0.13 21.28
C ALA A 137 1.36 -0.46 22.47
N HIS A 138 0.70 -1.61 22.44
CA HIS A 138 -0.13 -2.11 23.53
C HIS A 138 0.70 -2.44 24.77
N GLN A 139 1.81 -3.17 24.62
CA GLN A 139 2.73 -3.49 25.71
C GLN A 139 3.35 -2.23 26.33
N ALA A 140 3.58 -1.20 25.52
CA ALA A 140 4.06 0.10 25.98
C ALA A 140 2.96 0.98 26.62
N GLY A 141 1.71 0.51 26.69
CA GLY A 141 0.59 1.26 27.26
C GLY A 141 0.14 2.46 26.43
N LEU A 142 0.56 2.55 25.15
CA LEU A 142 0.26 3.66 24.25
C LEU A 142 -1.12 3.53 23.60
N LEU A 143 -1.61 2.30 23.48
CA LEU A 143 -2.96 1.98 23.02
C LEU A 143 -3.48 0.77 23.78
N VAL A 144 -4.78 0.51 23.66
CA VAL A 144 -5.43 -0.64 24.31
C VAL A 144 -5.97 -1.58 23.25
N LEU A 145 -5.64 -2.86 23.37
CA LEU A 145 -6.21 -3.93 22.56
C LEU A 145 -7.25 -4.69 23.38
N SER A 146 -8.36 -5.05 22.75
CA SER A 146 -9.45 -5.78 23.38
C SER A 146 -9.75 -7.09 22.67
N ARG A 147 -10.28 -8.03 23.45
CA ARG A 147 -10.96 -9.21 22.96
C ARG A 147 -12.26 -8.82 22.29
N PHE A 148 -12.62 -9.61 21.28
CA PHE A 148 -13.93 -9.60 20.67
C PHE A 148 -14.76 -10.66 21.39
N GLU A 149 -15.96 -10.30 21.80
CA GLU A 149 -16.83 -11.19 22.54
C GLU A 149 -17.93 -11.78 21.63
N PRO A 150 -18.32 -13.06 21.79
CA PRO A 150 -19.19 -13.76 20.84
C PRO A 150 -20.61 -13.19 20.69
N HIS A 151 -21.04 -12.32 21.61
CA HIS A 151 -22.35 -11.69 21.58
C HIS A 151 -22.42 -10.48 20.63
N GLU A 152 -21.28 -10.01 20.14
CA GLU A 152 -21.20 -8.94 19.16
C GLU A 152 -21.43 -9.54 17.74
N ARG A 153 -22.32 -8.94 16.94
CA ARG A 153 -22.51 -9.36 15.54
C ARG A 153 -21.34 -8.85 14.71
N ALA A 154 -20.44 -9.74 14.30
CA ALA A 154 -19.38 -9.43 13.36
C ALA A 154 -19.22 -10.54 12.32
N ASP A 155 -18.67 -10.16 11.17
CA ASP A 155 -18.28 -11.10 10.13
C ASP A 155 -17.10 -11.97 10.59
N ALA A 156 -17.25 -13.30 10.48
CA ALA A 156 -16.26 -14.27 10.94
C ALA A 156 -14.91 -14.13 10.21
N ALA A 157 -14.92 -13.72 8.94
CA ALA A 157 -13.68 -13.47 8.19
C ALA A 157 -12.92 -12.28 8.76
N THR A 158 -13.64 -11.19 9.08
CA THR A 158 -13.07 -9.99 9.71
C THR A 158 -12.51 -10.27 11.10
N VAL A 159 -13.20 -11.08 11.92
CA VAL A 159 -12.71 -11.50 13.24
C VAL A 159 -11.40 -12.29 13.10
N THR A 160 -11.39 -13.30 12.23
CA THR A 160 -10.20 -14.14 11.99
C THR A 160 -9.02 -13.31 11.47
N ALA A 161 -9.27 -12.42 10.51
CA ALA A 161 -8.24 -11.53 9.96
C ALA A 161 -7.70 -10.54 11.01
N SER A 162 -8.48 -10.20 12.03
CA SER A 162 -8.08 -9.26 13.09
C SER A 162 -7.29 -9.92 14.23
N GLU A 163 -7.19 -11.24 14.25
CA GLU A 163 -6.64 -12.00 15.37
C GLU A 163 -5.14 -11.69 15.61
N ILE A 164 -4.79 -11.33 16.84
CA ILE A 164 -3.42 -11.26 17.37
C ILE A 164 -3.34 -12.19 18.58
N ARG A 165 -2.47 -13.21 18.52
CA ARG A 165 -2.19 -14.10 19.67
C ARG A 165 -0.90 -13.67 20.37
N HIS A 166 -0.98 -13.41 21.67
CA HIS A 166 0.19 -13.10 22.48
C HIS A 166 0.01 -13.55 23.93
N LEU A 167 0.96 -14.35 24.44
CA LEU A 167 0.97 -14.86 25.83
C LEU A 167 -0.35 -15.51 26.27
N GLY A 168 -1.00 -16.27 25.38
CA GLY A 168 -2.30 -16.91 25.64
C GLY A 168 -3.50 -15.96 25.60
N ALA A 169 -3.28 -14.67 25.35
CA ALA A 169 -4.34 -13.71 25.02
C ALA A 169 -4.55 -13.63 23.51
N THR A 170 -5.79 -13.37 23.11
CA THR A 170 -6.19 -13.15 21.73
C THR A 170 -6.85 -11.79 21.64
N PHE A 171 -6.37 -10.94 20.75
CA PHE A 171 -6.89 -9.59 20.55
C PHE A 171 -7.45 -9.44 19.14
N HIS A 172 -8.53 -8.67 19.01
CA HIS A 172 -9.20 -8.45 17.73
C HIS A 172 -9.54 -6.99 17.49
N LEU A 173 -9.67 -6.21 18.57
CA LEU A 173 -10.17 -4.85 18.55
C LEU A 173 -9.10 -3.88 19.07
N VAL A 174 -9.05 -2.70 18.47
CA VAL A 174 -8.35 -1.52 19.01
C VAL A 174 -9.37 -0.65 19.73
N LEU A 175 -9.07 -0.25 20.96
CA LEU A 175 -9.93 0.64 21.74
C LEU A 175 -9.50 2.09 21.59
N VAL A 176 -10.43 2.88 21.09
CA VAL A 176 -10.35 4.33 20.94
C VAL A 176 -10.96 4.96 22.18
N ARG A 177 -10.10 5.36 23.13
CA ARG A 177 -10.58 6.23 24.21
C ARG A 177 -10.90 7.59 23.60
N ARG A 178 -12.17 8.03 23.67
CA ARG A 178 -12.43 9.46 23.56
C ARG A 178 -11.64 10.16 24.67
N PRO A 179 -10.92 11.25 24.39
CA PRO A 179 -10.46 12.11 25.47
C PRO A 179 -11.70 12.53 26.24
N LYS A 180 -11.76 12.14 27.52
CA LYS A 180 -12.76 12.66 28.45
C LYS A 180 -12.52 14.16 28.44
N SER A 181 -13.44 14.93 27.86
CA SER A 181 -13.43 16.38 27.98
C SER A 181 -13.39 16.67 29.47
N GLU A 182 -12.23 17.05 30.01
CA GLU A 182 -12.15 17.57 31.36
C GLU A 182 -13.03 18.82 31.37
N GLY A 183 -14.18 18.68 32.04
CA GLY A 183 -15.06 19.78 32.31
C GLY A 183 -14.27 20.81 33.09
N SER A 184 -14.11 21.98 32.47
CA SER A 184 -13.70 23.20 33.16
C SER A 184 -14.59 23.36 34.39
N LYS A 185 -13.98 23.28 35.58
CA LYS A 185 -14.56 23.83 36.79
C LYS A 185 -14.35 25.34 36.80
#